data_AF-A0A661FL20-F1
#
_entry.id   AF-A0A661FL20-F1
#
_cell.length_a   1.000
_cell.length_b   1.000
_cell.length_c   1.000
_cell.angle_alpha   90.00
_cell.angle_beta   90.00
_cell.angle_gamma   90.00
#
_symmetry.space_group_name_H-M   'P 1'
#
loop_
_entity.id
_entity.type
_entity.pdbx_description
1 polymer ?
#
loop_
_entity_poly.entity_id
_entity_poly.type
_entity_poly.pdbx_seq_one_letter_code
_entity_poly.pdbx_strand_id
1 'polypeptide(L)'
;MTEKNNSSSYLVSLLFAVVVWGAWLVYTYPDSWSVIQNYWQVSVTMIFGSIIAGATSEGGGAIAFPVFTKMLQISPADAKVFSLAIQSVGMVAASVAIIMMRVQVLWRVIIWVSLGGVFGLFVGSVLLTPVLASDSVRMLFTVMAVSLAFTLIRLSTGFRLNHRSMPEINLRETGLLLVVGIVGGTISGSVGSGIDMICFSVLVLLFRISESIATPTSVILMAINSVLGVLLHIYFF
;
A
#
# COMPACT_ATOMS: atom_id res chain seq x y z
N MET A 1 4.53 10.26 -33.07
CA MET A 1 3.25 9.81 -32.46
C MET A 1 3.33 9.65 -30.93
N THR A 2 4.41 10.09 -30.26
CA THR A 2 4.65 9.89 -28.82
C THR A 2 4.23 11.06 -27.91
N GLU A 3 4.04 12.27 -28.43
CA GLU A 3 3.69 13.44 -27.59
C GLU A 3 2.24 13.48 -27.11
N LYS A 4 1.28 12.96 -27.89
CA LYS A 4 -0.16 13.07 -27.55
C LYS A 4 -0.55 12.23 -26.33
N ASN A 5 0.24 11.20 -25.98
CA ASN A 5 -0.07 10.29 -24.88
C ASN A 5 0.26 10.87 -23.49
N ASN A 6 1.28 11.73 -23.39
CA ASN A 6 1.69 12.31 -22.11
C ASN A 6 0.69 13.38 -21.62
N SER A 7 0.18 14.22 -22.52
CA SER A 7 -0.82 15.25 -22.15
C SER A 7 -2.07 14.65 -21.53
N SER A 8 -2.56 13.51 -22.05
CA SER A 8 -3.73 12.83 -21.49
C SER A 8 -3.48 12.27 -20.09
N SER A 9 -2.26 11.77 -19.81
CA SER A 9 -1.90 11.20 -18.50
C SER A 9 -1.88 12.27 -17.40
N TYR A 10 -1.27 13.42 -17.68
CA TYR A 10 -1.27 14.55 -16.73
C TYR A 10 -2.68 15.10 -16.48
N LEU A 11 -3.54 15.10 -17.50
CA LEU A 11 -4.92 15.56 -17.38
C LEU A 11 -5.75 14.64 -16.47
N VAL A 12 -5.56 13.32 -16.56
CA VAL A 12 -6.20 12.36 -15.66
C VAL A 12 -5.72 12.54 -14.22
N SER A 13 -4.41 12.71 -13.99
CA SER A 13 -3.86 12.97 -12.65
C SER A 13 -4.38 14.29 -12.06
N LEU A 14 -4.49 15.34 -12.88
CA LEU A 14 -5.05 16.63 -12.47
C LEU A 14 -6.53 16.49 -12.10
N LEU A 15 -7.33 15.81 -12.92
CA LEU A 15 -8.74 15.54 -12.63
C LEU A 15 -8.91 14.75 -11.34
N PHE A 16 -8.09 13.72 -11.13
CA PHE A 16 -8.10 12.94 -9.90
C PHE A 16 -7.78 13.81 -8.68
N ALA A 17 -6.76 14.67 -8.76
CA ALA A 17 -6.42 15.60 -7.70
C ALA A 17 -7.59 16.56 -7.40
N VAL A 18 -8.22 17.13 -8.44
CA VAL A 18 -9.38 18.02 -8.27
C VAL A 18 -10.56 17.30 -7.61
N VAL A 19 -10.85 16.06 -8.01
CA VAL A 19 -11.92 15.26 -7.42
C VAL A 19 -11.65 14.96 -5.95
N VAL A 20 -10.42 14.53 -5.62
CA VAL A 20 -10.02 14.24 -4.23
C VAL A 20 -10.13 15.50 -3.38
N TRP A 21 -9.47 16.59 -3.77
CA TRP A 21 -9.51 17.84 -3.02
C TRP A 21 -10.94 18.41 -2.91
N GLY A 22 -11.74 18.31 -3.97
CA GLY A 22 -13.15 18.70 -3.96
C GLY A 22 -13.97 17.90 -2.96
N ALA A 23 -13.80 16.58 -2.92
CA ALA A 23 -14.50 15.71 -1.96
C ALA A 23 -14.11 16.05 -0.50
N TRP A 24 -12.82 16.30 -0.23
CA TRP A 24 -12.36 16.70 1.10
C TRP A 24 -12.90 18.07 1.54
N LEU A 25 -12.96 19.05 0.63
CA LEU A 25 -13.54 20.36 0.91
C LEU A 25 -15.03 20.26 1.26
N VAL A 26 -15.79 19.46 0.52
CA VAL A 26 -17.22 19.21 0.82
C VAL A 26 -17.38 18.54 2.18
N TYR A 27 -16.53 17.58 2.51
CA TYR A 27 -16.62 16.83 3.78
C TYR A 27 -16.25 17.68 5.01
N THR A 28 -15.33 18.62 4.87
CA THR A 28 -14.85 19.46 5.99
C THR A 28 -15.53 20.82 6.09
N TYR A 29 -16.46 21.15 5.19
CA TYR A 29 -17.18 22.42 5.22
C TYR A 29 -18.10 22.50 6.46
N PRO A 30 -18.13 23.62 7.22
CA PRO A 30 -17.48 24.92 6.99
C PRO A 30 -16.09 25.08 7.65
N ASP A 31 -15.63 24.10 8.43
CA ASP A 31 -14.44 24.15 9.27
C ASP A 31 -13.13 23.70 8.59
N SER A 32 -13.09 23.63 7.25
CA SER A 32 -11.92 23.12 6.50
C SER A 32 -10.60 23.77 6.89
N TRP A 33 -10.62 25.08 7.20
CA TRP A 33 -9.42 25.80 7.63
C TRP A 33 -8.98 25.42 9.04
N SER A 34 -9.91 25.23 9.97
CA SER A 34 -9.58 24.88 11.37
C SER A 34 -9.02 23.46 11.46
N VAL A 35 -9.49 22.52 10.61
CA VAL A 35 -8.94 21.16 10.51
C VAL A 35 -7.47 21.18 10.09
N ILE A 36 -7.09 21.98 9.09
CA ILE A 36 -5.69 22.09 8.66
C ILE A 36 -4.82 22.69 9.77
N GLN A 37 -5.31 23.71 10.49
CA GLN A 37 -4.58 24.31 11.61
C GLN A 37 -4.37 23.32 12.77
N ASN A 38 -5.39 22.50 13.08
CA ASN A 38 -5.33 21.53 14.17
C ASN A 38 -4.42 20.32 13.85
N TYR A 39 -4.32 19.93 12.57
CA TYR A 39 -3.57 18.75 12.12
C TYR A 39 -2.42 19.08 11.15
N TRP A 40 -1.80 20.25 11.29
CA TRP A 40 -0.74 20.70 10.40
C TRP A 40 0.48 19.75 10.40
N GLN A 41 0.77 19.11 11.54
CA GLN A 41 1.86 18.14 11.67
C GLN A 41 1.63 16.92 10.78
N VAL A 42 0.38 16.47 10.65
CA VAL A 42 0.00 15.37 9.76
C VAL A 42 0.23 15.76 8.31
N SER A 43 -0.14 16.99 7.94
CA SER A 43 0.07 17.53 6.58
C SER A 43 1.55 17.59 6.22
N VAL A 44 2.40 18.13 7.12
CA VAL A 44 3.86 18.18 6.92
C VAL A 44 4.45 16.78 6.81
N THR A 45 4.05 15.87 7.70
CA THR A 45 4.48 14.47 7.65
C THR A 45 4.16 13.83 6.31
N MET A 46 2.97 14.10 5.77
CA MET A 46 2.52 13.52 4.50
C MET A 46 3.16 14.15 3.26
N ILE A 47 3.69 15.37 3.32
CA ILE A 47 4.54 15.91 2.25
C ILE A 47 5.77 15.01 2.09
N PHE A 48 6.51 14.75 3.18
CA PHE A 48 7.63 13.81 3.17
C PHE A 48 7.17 12.38 2.86
N GLY A 49 6.04 11.98 3.42
CA GLY A 49 5.34 10.72 3.19
C GLY A 49 5.19 10.42 1.70
N SER A 50 4.67 11.39 0.94
CA SER A 50 4.40 11.27 -0.48
C SER A 50 5.67 11.15 -1.33
N ILE A 51 6.76 11.81 -0.93
CA ILE A 51 8.04 11.75 -1.64
C ILE A 51 8.63 10.35 -1.52
N ILE A 52 8.68 9.80 -0.31
CA ILE A 52 9.20 8.44 -0.12
C ILE A 52 8.27 7.42 -0.76
N ALA A 53 6.95 7.58 -0.63
CA ALA A 53 5.98 6.71 -1.28
C ALA A 53 6.15 6.64 -2.80
N GLY A 54 6.55 7.75 -3.44
CA GLY A 54 6.83 7.78 -4.87
C GLY A 54 8.18 7.15 -5.25
N ALA A 55 9.10 7.04 -4.30
CA ALA A 55 10.45 6.50 -4.51
C ALA A 55 10.58 5.02 -4.13
N THR A 56 9.63 4.45 -3.37
CA THR A 56 9.67 3.08 -2.87
C THR A 56 8.40 2.30 -3.20
N SER A 57 8.45 0.97 -3.04
CA SER A 57 7.27 0.09 -3.12
C SER A 57 6.42 0.08 -1.83
N GLU A 58 6.81 0.87 -0.83
CA GLU A 58 6.21 1.01 0.48
C GLU A 58 5.51 2.36 0.50
N GLY A 59 4.17 2.40 0.41
CA GLY A 59 3.43 3.66 0.32
C GLY A 59 3.71 4.63 1.49
N GLY A 60 3.03 5.78 1.52
CA GLY A 60 3.31 6.85 2.52
C GLY A 60 3.17 6.42 3.98
N GLY A 61 2.52 5.27 4.24
CA GLY A 61 2.47 4.59 5.53
C GLY A 61 3.83 4.30 6.16
N ALA A 62 4.88 4.12 5.34
CA ALA A 62 6.27 3.90 5.77
C ALA A 62 6.76 4.96 6.77
N ILE A 63 6.50 6.24 6.46
CA ILE A 63 6.85 7.38 7.31
C ILE A 63 5.72 7.72 8.26
N ALA A 64 4.48 7.68 7.77
CA ALA A 64 3.32 8.14 8.52
C ALA A 64 3.14 7.33 9.81
N PHE A 65 3.32 6.02 9.75
CA PHE A 65 3.08 5.14 10.90
C PHE A 65 4.06 5.37 12.07
N PRO A 66 5.40 5.43 11.87
CA PRO A 66 6.33 5.80 12.95
C PRO A 66 6.10 7.20 13.49
N VAL A 67 5.84 8.18 12.63
CA VAL A 67 5.64 9.57 13.06
C VAL A 67 4.36 9.69 13.89
N PHE A 68 3.25 9.08 13.46
CA PHE A 68 1.99 9.16 14.20
C PHE A 68 2.06 8.40 15.53
N THR A 69 2.62 7.20 15.53
CA THR A 69 2.62 6.37 16.74
C THR A 69 3.70 6.77 17.74
N LYS A 70 4.88 7.25 17.30
CA LYS A 70 5.99 7.63 18.19
C LYS A 70 6.15 9.13 18.42
N MET A 71 5.94 9.99 17.42
CA MET A 71 6.11 11.43 17.59
C MET A 71 4.81 12.10 18.04
N LEU A 72 3.69 11.83 17.36
CA LEU A 72 2.40 12.45 17.65
C LEU A 72 1.58 11.70 18.71
N GLN A 73 2.05 10.52 19.16
CA GLN A 73 1.39 9.68 20.16
C GLN A 73 -0.09 9.36 19.82
N ILE A 74 -0.40 9.27 18.53
CA ILE A 74 -1.71 8.85 18.03
C ILE A 74 -1.87 7.35 18.27
N SER A 75 -3.11 6.92 18.56
CA SER A 75 -3.41 5.52 18.78
C SER A 75 -3.05 4.68 17.53
N PRO A 76 -2.49 3.47 17.67
CA PRO A 76 -2.22 2.61 16.51
C PRO A 76 -3.46 2.24 15.71
N ALA A 77 -4.64 2.22 16.35
CA ALA A 77 -5.91 2.00 15.68
C ALA A 77 -6.23 3.13 14.69
N ASP A 78 -6.08 4.39 15.11
CA ASP A 78 -6.28 5.55 14.24
C ASP A 78 -5.20 5.64 13.16
N ALA A 79 -3.94 5.36 13.53
CA ALA A 79 -2.83 5.34 12.59
C ALA A 79 -3.03 4.27 11.50
N LYS A 80 -3.61 3.11 11.83
CA LYS A 80 -4.01 2.09 10.87
C LYS A 80 -5.07 2.61 9.90
N VAL A 81 -6.18 3.14 10.42
CA VAL A 81 -7.30 3.63 9.59
C VAL A 81 -6.81 4.73 8.67
N PHE A 82 -5.99 5.64 9.20
CA PHE A 82 -5.33 6.66 8.42
C PHE A 82 -4.43 6.07 7.33
N SER A 83 -3.60 5.07 7.66
CA SER A 83 -2.73 4.39 6.69
C SER A 83 -3.53 3.74 5.56
N LEU A 84 -4.64 3.05 5.86
CA LEU A 84 -5.53 2.47 4.85
C LEU A 84 -6.16 3.56 3.97
N ALA A 85 -6.58 4.69 4.57
CA ALA A 85 -7.19 5.80 3.84
C ALA A 85 -6.21 6.52 2.90
N ILE A 86 -4.99 6.82 3.35
CA ILE A 86 -4.00 7.46 2.46
C ILE A 86 -3.58 6.53 1.33
N GLN A 87 -3.52 5.23 1.58
CA GLN A 87 -3.14 4.25 0.58
C GLN A 87 -4.26 4.00 -0.42
N SER A 88 -5.52 4.00 0.01
CA SER A 88 -6.65 3.87 -0.92
C SER A 88 -6.70 5.01 -1.93
N VAL A 89 -6.29 6.23 -1.54
CA VAL A 89 -6.19 7.35 -2.48
C VAL A 89 -4.89 7.28 -3.28
N GLY A 90 -3.75 7.18 -2.61
CA GLY A 90 -2.42 7.26 -3.23
C GLY A 90 -2.08 6.06 -4.12
N MET A 91 -2.30 4.84 -3.63
CA MET A 91 -1.97 3.62 -4.37
C MET A 91 -2.95 3.39 -5.53
N VAL A 92 -4.21 3.84 -5.43
CA VAL A 92 -5.14 3.84 -6.56
C VAL A 92 -4.69 4.84 -7.63
N ALA A 93 -4.31 6.06 -7.25
CA ALA A 93 -3.76 7.03 -8.19
C ALA A 93 -2.52 6.48 -8.92
N ALA A 94 -1.59 5.87 -8.18
CA ALA A 94 -0.42 5.20 -8.73
C ALA A 94 -0.80 4.03 -9.64
N SER A 95 -1.79 3.22 -9.27
CA SER A 95 -2.29 2.09 -10.07
C SER A 95 -2.88 2.56 -11.41
N VAL A 96 -3.66 3.64 -11.40
CA VAL A 96 -4.20 4.26 -12.63
C VAL A 96 -3.04 4.72 -13.52
N ALA A 97 -2.03 5.39 -12.95
CA ALA A 97 -0.85 5.81 -13.69
C ALA A 97 -0.06 4.62 -14.29
N ILE A 98 0.13 3.54 -13.53
CA ILE A 98 0.77 2.28 -13.96
C ILE A 98 0.04 1.69 -15.18
N ILE A 99 -1.29 1.64 -15.13
CA ILE A 99 -2.12 1.10 -16.22
C ILE A 99 -2.04 2.00 -17.46
N MET A 100 -2.13 3.33 -17.29
CA MET A 100 -2.04 4.29 -18.40
C MET A 100 -0.68 4.26 -19.08
N MET A 101 0.40 4.15 -18.31
CA MET A 101 1.77 4.02 -18.82
C MET A 101 2.07 2.64 -19.40
N ARG A 102 1.13 1.69 -19.31
CA ARG A 102 1.26 0.29 -19.77
C ARG A 102 2.51 -0.38 -19.20
N VAL A 103 2.82 -0.10 -17.93
CA VAL A 103 3.92 -0.75 -17.22
C VAL A 103 3.57 -2.23 -17.04
N GLN A 104 4.57 -3.11 -17.18
CA GLN A 104 4.37 -4.55 -17.05
C GLN A 104 4.01 -4.92 -15.61
N VAL A 105 2.93 -5.68 -15.45
CA VAL A 105 2.42 -6.16 -14.16
C VAL A 105 2.02 -7.63 -14.24
N LEU A 106 2.09 -8.33 -13.11
CA LEU A 106 1.73 -9.75 -13.02
C LEU A 106 0.26 -9.92 -12.62
N TRP A 107 -0.66 -9.79 -13.59
CA TRP A 107 -2.11 -9.87 -13.34
C TRP A 107 -2.56 -11.15 -12.61
N ARG A 108 -1.95 -12.30 -12.93
CA ARG A 108 -2.27 -13.56 -12.24
C ARG A 108 -1.89 -13.52 -10.76
N VAL A 109 -0.75 -12.91 -10.43
CA VAL A 109 -0.34 -12.69 -9.04
C VAL A 109 -1.34 -11.78 -8.34
N ILE A 110 -1.74 -10.68 -9.00
CA ILE A 110 -2.72 -9.74 -8.46
C ILE A 110 -4.00 -10.48 -8.08
N ILE A 111 -4.55 -11.29 -8.97
CA ILE A 111 -5.80 -12.03 -8.72
C ILE A 111 -5.67 -12.97 -7.51
N TRP A 112 -4.67 -13.85 -7.49
CA TRP A 112 -4.55 -14.87 -6.44
C TRP A 112 -4.19 -14.28 -5.08
N VAL A 113 -3.29 -13.29 -5.05
CA VAL A 113 -2.90 -12.61 -3.82
C VAL A 113 -4.02 -11.72 -3.31
N SER A 114 -4.78 -11.03 -4.18
CA SER A 114 -5.97 -10.27 -3.76
C SER A 114 -7.04 -11.17 -3.18
N LEU A 115 -7.32 -12.34 -3.77
CA LEU A 115 -8.31 -13.28 -3.24
C LEU A 115 -7.97 -13.73 -1.82
N GLY A 116 -6.71 -14.12 -1.57
CA GLY A 116 -6.23 -14.40 -0.21
C GLY A 116 -6.24 -13.15 0.68
N GLY A 117 -5.87 -12.00 0.11
CA GLY A 117 -5.81 -10.68 0.74
C GLY A 117 -7.14 -10.26 1.34
N VAL A 118 -8.25 -10.40 0.62
CA VAL A 118 -9.58 -10.04 1.13
C VAL A 118 -9.93 -10.84 2.37
N PHE A 119 -9.71 -12.15 2.33
CA PHE A 119 -9.95 -13.02 3.47
C PHE A 119 -9.04 -12.67 4.66
N GLY A 120 -7.75 -12.50 4.39
CA GLY A 120 -6.79 -12.10 5.41
C GLY A 120 -7.13 -10.75 6.04
N LEU A 121 -7.52 -9.77 5.23
CA LEU A 121 -7.90 -8.44 5.65
C LEU A 121 -9.11 -8.46 6.59
N PHE A 122 -10.13 -9.26 6.27
CA PHE A 122 -11.28 -9.47 7.13
C PHE A 122 -10.87 -10.05 8.49
N VAL A 123 -10.03 -11.10 8.48
CA VAL A 123 -9.52 -11.71 9.71
C VAL A 123 -8.66 -10.72 10.52
N GLY A 124 -7.77 -9.96 9.87
CA GLY A 124 -6.93 -8.96 10.50
C GLY A 124 -7.71 -7.82 11.15
N SER A 125 -8.71 -7.30 10.44
CA SER A 125 -9.50 -6.15 10.87
C SER A 125 -10.55 -6.52 11.93
N VAL A 126 -11.25 -7.64 11.80
CA VAL A 126 -12.36 -8.01 12.69
C VAL A 126 -11.90 -8.85 13.88
N LEU A 127 -11.04 -9.85 13.66
CA LEU A 127 -10.66 -10.82 14.70
C LEU A 127 -9.40 -10.40 15.46
N LEU A 128 -8.39 -9.86 14.77
CA LEU A 128 -7.09 -9.57 15.36
C LEU A 128 -6.98 -8.16 15.94
N THR A 129 -7.51 -7.14 15.26
CA THR A 129 -7.46 -5.74 15.73
C THR A 129 -7.93 -5.56 17.19
N PRO A 130 -9.09 -6.10 17.63
CA PRO A 130 -9.54 -5.89 19.02
C PRO A 130 -8.71 -6.64 20.07
N VAL A 131 -7.94 -7.65 19.67
CA VAL A 131 -7.14 -8.50 20.56
C VAL A 131 -5.68 -8.06 20.62
N LEU A 132 -5.18 -7.38 19.58
CA LEU A 132 -3.79 -6.97 19.49
C LEU A 132 -3.50 -5.76 20.38
N ALA A 133 -2.49 -5.92 21.24
CA ALA A 133 -1.93 -4.80 21.98
C ALA A 133 -1.27 -3.80 21.02
N SER A 134 -1.41 -2.50 21.33
CA SER A 134 -0.81 -1.39 20.60
C SER A 134 0.70 -1.58 20.31
N ASP A 135 1.44 -2.19 21.23
CA ASP A 135 2.87 -2.46 21.07
C ASP A 135 3.16 -3.54 20.03
N SER A 136 2.31 -4.56 19.95
CA SER A 136 2.44 -5.64 18.96
C SER A 136 2.28 -5.13 17.54
N VAL A 137 1.33 -4.20 17.31
CA VAL A 137 1.11 -3.59 15.99
C VAL A 137 2.32 -2.75 15.57
N ARG A 138 2.91 -2.00 16.51
CA ARG A 138 4.13 -1.21 16.27
C ARG A 138 5.32 -2.11 15.93
N MET A 139 5.51 -3.20 16.69
CA MET A 139 6.58 -4.16 16.43
C MET A 139 6.40 -4.84 15.07
N LEU A 140 5.18 -5.27 14.74
CA LEU A 140 4.86 -5.92 13.46
C LEU A 140 5.22 -5.03 12.27
N PHE A 141 4.83 -3.75 12.33
CA PHE A 141 5.21 -2.76 11.32
C PHE A 141 6.73 -2.65 11.17
N THR A 142 7.45 -2.46 12.28
CA THR A 142 8.91 -2.31 12.24
C THR A 142 9.62 -3.53 11.66
N VAL A 143 9.16 -4.74 11.98
CA VAL A 143 9.73 -5.99 11.44
C VAL A 143 9.50 -6.08 9.93
N MET A 144 8.31 -5.71 9.45
CA MET A 144 8.02 -5.71 8.01
C MET A 144 8.86 -4.67 7.26
N ALA A 145 8.95 -3.44 7.76
CA ALA A 145 9.78 -2.39 7.17
C ALA A 145 11.26 -2.78 7.12
N VAL A 146 11.79 -3.37 8.21
CA VAL A 146 13.18 -3.87 8.25
C VAL A 146 13.38 -5.04 7.28
N SER A 147 12.40 -5.95 7.16
CA SER A 147 12.45 -7.06 6.19
C SER A 147 12.49 -6.56 4.75
N LEU A 148 11.72 -5.53 4.43
CA LEU A 148 11.73 -4.87 3.13
C LEU A 148 13.08 -4.18 2.87
N ALA A 149 13.59 -3.43 3.85
CA ALA A 149 14.89 -2.76 3.76
C ALA A 149 16.02 -3.78 3.50
N PHE A 150 16.01 -4.92 4.21
CA PHE A 150 16.97 -6.00 3.98
C PHE A 150 16.85 -6.60 2.57
N THR A 151 15.63 -6.75 2.07
CA THR A 151 15.35 -7.22 0.70
C THR A 151 15.97 -6.27 -0.34
N LEU A 152 15.78 -4.96 -0.17
CA LEU A 152 16.34 -3.93 -1.05
C LEU A 152 17.87 -3.87 -0.97
N ILE A 153 18.46 -3.98 0.23
CA ILE A 153 19.92 -4.03 0.40
C ILE A 153 20.50 -5.24 -0.34
N ARG A 154 19.90 -6.43 -0.18
CA ARG A 154 20.34 -7.62 -0.91
C ARG A 154 20.25 -7.43 -2.42
N LEU A 155 19.20 -6.78 -2.91
CA LEU A 155 19.08 -6.41 -4.31
C LEU A 155 20.26 -5.55 -4.78
N SER A 156 20.58 -4.49 -4.00
CA SER A 156 21.64 -3.54 -4.33
C SER A 156 23.05 -4.17 -4.34
N THR A 157 23.28 -5.21 -3.53
CA THR A 157 24.57 -5.92 -3.44
C THR A 157 24.85 -6.91 -4.58
N GLY A 158 24.07 -6.88 -5.65
CA GLY A 158 24.34 -7.66 -6.87
C GLY A 158 23.52 -8.96 -7.01
N PHE A 159 22.37 -9.04 -6.33
CA PHE A 159 21.43 -10.15 -6.53
C PHE A 159 20.87 -10.11 -7.96
N ARG A 160 21.24 -11.10 -8.79
CA ARG A 160 20.84 -11.14 -10.20
C ARG A 160 19.36 -11.49 -10.34
N LEU A 161 18.57 -10.49 -10.67
CA LEU A 161 17.18 -10.63 -11.11
C LEU A 161 17.18 -11.24 -12.52
N ASN A 162 16.59 -12.42 -12.66
CA ASN A 162 16.78 -13.25 -13.86
C ASN A 162 15.51 -13.36 -14.73
N HIS A 163 14.35 -12.97 -14.20
CA HIS A 163 13.07 -13.20 -14.86
C HIS A 163 12.26 -11.90 -15.02
N ARG A 164 11.93 -11.56 -16.27
CA ARG A 164 10.96 -10.50 -16.64
C ARG A 164 9.52 -11.01 -16.68
N SER A 165 9.31 -12.31 -16.46
CA SER A 165 8.02 -12.97 -16.47
C SER A 165 8.02 -14.04 -15.38
N MET A 166 6.90 -14.24 -14.69
CA MET A 166 6.78 -15.34 -13.75
C MET A 166 6.94 -16.68 -14.50
N PRO A 167 7.71 -17.66 -13.97
CA PRO A 167 7.64 -19.04 -14.43
C PRO A 167 6.19 -19.54 -14.40
N GLU A 168 5.86 -20.55 -15.18
CA GLU A 168 4.48 -21.08 -15.24
C GLU A 168 3.89 -21.27 -13.84
N ILE A 169 2.73 -20.66 -13.61
CA ILE A 169 2.05 -20.74 -12.32
C ILE A 169 1.41 -22.12 -12.24
N ASN A 170 2.01 -23.04 -11.47
CA ASN A 170 1.37 -24.30 -11.15
C ASN A 170 0.49 -24.16 -9.90
N LEU A 171 -0.14 -25.27 -9.52
CA LEU A 171 -1.02 -25.33 -8.35
C LEU A 171 -0.30 -24.97 -7.04
N ARG A 172 1.00 -25.30 -6.94
CA ARG A 172 1.82 -25.02 -5.75
C ARG A 172 2.09 -23.53 -5.60
N GLU A 173 2.47 -22.87 -6.70
CA GLU A 173 2.70 -21.43 -6.73
C GLU A 173 1.40 -20.68 -6.47
N THR A 174 0.28 -21.17 -7.03
CA THR A 174 -1.05 -20.61 -6.74
C THR A 174 -1.39 -20.69 -5.25
N GLY A 175 -1.20 -21.85 -4.62
CA GLY A 175 -1.40 -22.03 -3.18
C GLY A 175 -0.50 -21.13 -2.35
N LEU A 176 0.77 -20.98 -2.74
CA LEU A 176 1.70 -20.07 -2.09
C LEU A 176 1.25 -18.61 -2.19
N LEU A 177 0.84 -18.16 -3.38
CA LEU A 177 0.33 -16.80 -3.59
C LEU A 177 -0.92 -16.52 -2.75
N LEU A 178 -1.81 -17.51 -2.60
CA LEU A 178 -3.00 -17.40 -1.76
C LEU A 178 -2.60 -17.25 -0.28
N VAL A 179 -1.66 -18.06 0.21
CA VAL A 179 -1.13 -17.95 1.58
C VAL A 179 -0.46 -16.59 1.80
N VAL A 180 0.34 -16.12 0.84
CA VAL A 180 0.95 -14.78 0.88
C VAL A 180 -0.11 -13.70 0.94
N GLY A 181 -1.19 -13.84 0.17
CA GLY A 181 -2.35 -12.96 0.24
C GLY A 181 -2.99 -12.96 1.62
N ILE A 182 -3.28 -14.13 2.20
CA ILE A 182 -3.90 -14.23 3.53
C ILE A 182 -3.01 -13.59 4.59
N VAL A 183 -1.73 -13.95 4.65
CA VAL A 183 -0.79 -13.41 5.64
C VAL A 183 -0.56 -11.91 5.44
N GLY A 184 -0.40 -11.46 4.20
CA GLY A 184 -0.28 -10.04 3.89
C GLY A 184 -1.53 -9.24 4.23
N GLY A 185 -2.71 -9.82 3.96
CA GLY A 185 -4.02 -9.25 4.27
C GLY A 185 -4.25 -9.13 5.77
N THR A 186 -3.94 -10.16 6.58
CA THR A 186 -4.10 -10.11 8.04
C THR A 186 -3.23 -9.03 8.67
N ILE A 187 -1.99 -8.90 8.20
CA ILE A 187 -1.07 -7.86 8.64
C ILE A 187 -1.59 -6.49 8.21
N SER A 188 -2.02 -6.33 6.95
CA SER A 188 -2.60 -5.08 6.45
C SER A 188 -3.85 -4.67 7.22
N GLY A 189 -4.71 -5.63 7.60
CA GLY A 189 -5.91 -5.36 8.41
C GLY A 189 -5.60 -4.96 9.85
N SER A 190 -4.38 -5.27 10.35
CA SER A 190 -3.93 -4.95 11.70
C SER A 190 -3.11 -3.66 11.77
N VAL A 191 -2.27 -3.41 10.76
CA VAL A 191 -1.28 -2.31 10.74
C VAL A 191 -1.64 -1.20 9.74
N GLY A 192 -2.37 -1.55 8.68
CA GLY A 192 -2.75 -0.64 7.60
C GLY A 192 -1.84 -0.72 6.37
N SER A 193 -0.78 -1.53 6.40
CA SER A 193 0.09 -1.90 5.27
C SER A 193 0.69 -3.28 5.52
N GLY A 194 1.05 -4.02 4.47
CA GLY A 194 1.75 -5.31 4.63
C GLY A 194 1.62 -6.26 3.44
N ILE A 195 0.50 -6.26 2.72
CA ILE A 195 0.31 -7.14 1.56
C ILE A 195 1.26 -6.77 0.42
N ASP A 196 1.53 -5.48 0.24
CA ASP A 196 2.57 -4.93 -0.63
C ASP A 196 3.95 -5.45 -0.24
N MET A 197 4.35 -5.25 1.02
CA MET A 197 5.68 -5.59 1.52
C MET A 197 5.98 -7.08 1.37
N ILE A 198 5.03 -7.93 1.77
CA ILE A 198 5.20 -9.38 1.72
C ILE A 198 5.18 -9.86 0.26
N CYS A 199 4.22 -9.40 -0.54
CA CYS A 199 4.13 -9.82 -1.94
C CYS A 199 5.39 -9.38 -2.72
N PHE A 200 5.82 -8.13 -2.54
CA PHE A 200 7.05 -7.61 -3.12
C PHE A 200 8.26 -8.47 -2.72
N SER A 201 8.42 -8.73 -1.43
CA SER A 201 9.55 -9.52 -0.91
C SER A 201 9.55 -10.95 -1.48
N VAL A 202 8.38 -11.59 -1.59
CA VAL A 202 8.24 -12.93 -2.20
C VAL A 202 8.55 -12.91 -3.70
N LEU A 203 8.03 -11.95 -4.45
CA LEU A 203 8.29 -11.83 -5.89
C LEU A 203 9.78 -11.63 -6.18
N VAL A 204 10.43 -10.78 -5.38
CA VAL A 204 11.83 -10.40 -5.56
C VAL A 204 12.79 -11.49 -5.06
N LEU A 205 12.58 -12.04 -3.86
CA LEU A 205 13.52 -13.00 -3.26
C LEU A 205 13.28 -14.44 -3.72
N LEU A 206 12.02 -14.87 -3.75
CA LEU A 206 11.67 -16.26 -4.06
C LEU A 206 11.58 -16.49 -5.57
N PHE A 207 10.81 -15.67 -6.27
CA PHE A 207 10.61 -15.81 -7.72
C PHE A 207 11.66 -15.07 -8.57
N ARG A 208 12.52 -14.25 -7.94
CA ARG A 208 13.59 -13.48 -8.60
C ARG A 208 13.09 -12.60 -9.75
N ILE A 209 11.89 -12.04 -9.58
CA ILE A 209 11.26 -11.11 -10.52
C ILE A 209 11.89 -9.73 -10.38
N SER A 210 12.08 -9.04 -11.50
CA SER A 210 12.63 -7.69 -11.49
C SER A 210 11.76 -6.70 -10.71
N GLU A 211 12.41 -5.82 -9.95
CA GLU A 211 11.76 -4.74 -9.18
C GLU A 211 10.84 -3.87 -10.04
N SER A 212 11.24 -3.62 -11.29
CA SER A 212 10.46 -2.86 -12.27
C SER A 212 9.07 -3.45 -12.57
N ILE A 213 8.83 -4.73 -12.25
CA ILE A 213 7.55 -5.43 -12.42
C ILE A 213 6.94 -5.73 -11.05
N ALA A 214 7.77 -6.10 -10.07
CA ALA A 214 7.32 -6.42 -8.72
C ALA A 214 6.71 -5.20 -8.00
N THR A 215 7.34 -4.02 -8.10
CA THR A 215 6.84 -2.79 -7.47
C THR A 215 5.47 -2.36 -8.01
N PRO A 216 5.25 -2.24 -9.33
CA PRO A 216 3.91 -1.93 -9.85
C PRO A 216 2.85 -2.99 -9.48
N THR A 217 3.24 -4.26 -9.41
CA THR A 217 2.34 -5.36 -9.01
C THR A 217 1.93 -5.24 -7.55
N SER A 218 2.86 -4.94 -6.63
CA SER A 218 2.56 -4.75 -5.20
C SER A 218 1.74 -3.49 -4.95
N VAL A 219 1.96 -2.42 -5.74
CA VAL A 219 1.18 -1.18 -5.67
C VAL A 219 -0.30 -1.43 -5.98
N ILE A 220 -0.59 -2.15 -7.07
CA ILE A 220 -1.98 -2.49 -7.43
C ILE A 220 -2.63 -3.38 -6.37
N LEU A 221 -1.89 -4.35 -5.84
CA LEU A 221 -2.38 -5.22 -4.76
C LEU A 221 -2.78 -4.42 -3.52
N MET A 222 -1.94 -3.46 -3.12
CA MET A 222 -2.22 -2.63 -1.96
C MET A 222 -3.33 -1.62 -2.23
N ALA A 223 -3.47 -1.11 -3.45
CA ALA A 223 -4.61 -0.29 -3.85
C ALA A 223 -5.93 -1.04 -3.66
N ILE A 224 -6.02 -2.28 -4.14
CA ILE A 224 -7.22 -3.12 -3.95
C ILE A 224 -7.47 -3.38 -2.46
N ASN A 225 -6.43 -3.79 -1.73
CA ASN A 225 -6.57 -4.19 -0.33
C ASN A 225 -6.91 -3.00 0.59
N SER A 226 -6.37 -1.82 0.33
CA SER A 226 -6.64 -0.60 1.11
C SER A 226 -8.05 -0.06 0.86
N VAL A 227 -8.53 -0.06 -0.38
CA VAL A 227 -9.94 0.29 -0.69
C VAL A 227 -10.90 -0.64 0.04
N LEU A 228 -10.67 -1.95 -0.03
CA LEU A 228 -11.46 -2.93 0.71
C LEU A 228 -11.37 -2.71 2.23
N GLY A 229 -10.20 -2.32 2.74
CA GLY A 229 -9.99 -2.06 4.16
C GLY A 229 -10.79 -0.86 4.65
N VAL A 230 -10.80 0.23 3.88
CA VAL A 230 -11.61 1.41 4.18
C VAL A 230 -13.10 1.08 4.10
N LEU A 231 -13.54 0.35 3.06
CA LEU A 231 -14.94 -0.09 2.95
C LEU A 231 -15.34 -0.94 4.15
N LEU A 232 -14.51 -1.89 4.56
CA LEU A 232 -14.79 -2.73 5.72
C LEU A 232 -14.91 -1.89 7.00
N HIS A 233 -14.03 -0.90 7.19
CA HIS A 233 -14.15 0.04 8.31
C HIS A 233 -15.47 0.83 8.28
N ILE A 234 -15.88 1.35 7.12
CA ILE A 234 -17.14 2.11 6.99
C ILE A 234 -18.39 1.26 7.26
N TYR A 235 -18.38 -0.02 6.88
CA TYR A 235 -19.57 -0.88 7.00
C TYR A 235 -19.67 -1.65 8.33
N PHE A 236 -18.56 -1.98 8.98
CA PHE A 236 -18.54 -2.84 10.17
C PHE A 236 -18.16 -2.14 11.48
N PHE A 237 -17.59 -0.93 11.44
CA PHE A 237 -17.13 -0.18 12.62
C PHE A 237 -17.76 1.22 12.66
#